data_AF-S8C0S7-F1
#
_entry.id   AF-S8C0S7-F1
#
_cell.length_a   1.000
_cell.length_b   1.000
_cell.length_c   1.000
_cell.angle_alpha   90.00
_cell.angle_beta   90.00
_cell.angle_gamma   90.00
#
_symmetry.space_group_name_H-M   'P 1'
#
loop_
_entity.id
_entity.type
_entity.pdbx_description
1 polymer ?
#
loop_
_entity_poly.entity_id
_entity_poly.type
_entity_poly.pdbx_seq_one_letter_code
_entity_poly.pdbx_strand_id
1 'polypeptide(L)'
;FQAKLREAASLEKHVLLMKLREALEALKGRVAGRNKDDVEEAILMVEALAVQLTRREGELTQEKAEVKKLANFLKQASEDAKKIVDEERAFARAEIEKAREAVQRVEDAIHEYEKMSKASGKQDLDELMKEVQEARRIKMLHQPSRVMDMEHELQALRTQLAEKSKHSAQLQKELAICKRAEKDVHLLYEIDGTESLGSCLRIYPLKDAPDLSDCAIQWYRSTPGRAKKEIISG
;
A
#
# COMPACT_ATOMS: atom_id res chain seq x y z
N PHE A 1 -9.76 -49.78 -63.89
CA PHE A 1 -9.44 -51.10 -64.46
C PHE A 1 -10.36 -52.20 -63.90
N GLN A 2 -10.45 -52.37 -62.58
CA GLN A 2 -11.26 -53.42 -61.94
C GLN A 2 -12.77 -53.41 -62.26
N ALA A 3 -13.40 -52.24 -62.40
CA ALA A 3 -14.81 -52.13 -62.74
C ALA A 3 -15.12 -52.68 -64.16
N LYS A 4 -14.25 -52.37 -65.12
CA LYS A 4 -14.37 -52.85 -66.51
C LYS A 4 -14.19 -54.36 -66.61
N LEU A 5 -13.31 -54.94 -65.79
CA LEU A 5 -13.14 -56.40 -65.71
C LEU A 5 -14.38 -57.11 -65.16
N ARG A 6 -15.04 -56.53 -64.15
CA ARG A 6 -16.29 -57.09 -63.59
C ARG A 6 -17.46 -57.00 -64.56
N GLU A 7 -17.54 -55.92 -65.31
CA GLU A 7 -18.56 -55.71 -66.35
C GLU A 7 -18.36 -56.69 -67.52
N ALA A 8 -17.11 -56.87 -67.97
CA ALA A 8 -16.78 -57.87 -69.00
C ALA A 8 -17.11 -59.30 -68.55
N ALA A 9 -16.79 -59.67 -67.30
CA ALA A 9 -17.11 -60.98 -66.74
C ALA A 9 -18.62 -61.21 -66.53
N SER A 10 -19.40 -60.16 -66.30
CA SER A 10 -20.87 -60.23 -66.23
C SER A 10 -21.47 -60.47 -67.62
N LEU A 11 -21.00 -59.73 -68.62
CA LEU A 11 -21.41 -59.90 -70.02
C LEU A 11 -21.11 -61.33 -70.52
N GLU A 12 -19.95 -61.87 -70.15
CA GLU A 12 -19.55 -63.24 -70.50
C GLU A 12 -20.50 -64.30 -69.92
N LYS A 13 -21.01 -64.11 -68.70
CA LYS A 13 -22.01 -65.02 -68.09
C LYS A 13 -23.33 -65.02 -68.85
N HIS A 14 -23.82 -63.86 -69.27
CA HIS A 14 -25.03 -63.75 -70.10
C HIS A 14 -24.85 -64.42 -71.46
N VAL A 15 -23.69 -64.23 -72.09
CA VAL A 15 -23.35 -64.89 -73.36
C VAL A 15 -23.30 -66.41 -73.21
N LEU A 16 -22.76 -66.93 -72.10
CA LEU A 16 -22.73 -68.37 -71.82
C LEU A 16 -24.13 -68.95 -71.62
N LEU A 17 -25.00 -68.29 -70.85
CA LEU A 17 -26.39 -68.73 -70.67
C LEU A 17 -27.18 -68.72 -71.98
N MET A 18 -26.96 -67.71 -72.83
CA MET A 18 -27.57 -67.62 -74.15
C MET A 18 -27.14 -68.79 -75.04
N LYS A 19 -25.83 -69.06 -75.13
CA LYS A 19 -25.30 -70.19 -75.91
C LYS A 19 -25.78 -71.54 -75.40
N LEU A 20 -25.89 -71.69 -74.08
CA LEU A 20 -26.43 -72.91 -73.47
C LEU A 20 -27.89 -73.13 -73.85
N ARG A 21 -28.72 -72.07 -73.79
CA ARG A 21 -30.12 -72.10 -74.23
C ARG A 21 -30.24 -72.48 -75.71
N GLU A 22 -29.45 -71.86 -76.58
CA GLU A 22 -29.41 -72.17 -78.02
C GLU A 22 -29.03 -73.63 -78.29
N ALA A 23 -28.05 -74.16 -77.57
CA ALA A 23 -27.63 -75.56 -77.68
C ALA A 23 -28.73 -76.54 -77.21
N LEU A 24 -29.44 -76.20 -76.13
CA LEU A 24 -30.57 -76.99 -75.63
C LEU A 24 -31.76 -76.96 -76.60
N GLU A 25 -32.07 -75.83 -77.22
CA GLU A 25 -33.10 -75.74 -78.27
C GLU A 25 -32.75 -76.59 -79.51
N ALA A 26 -31.48 -76.55 -79.94
CA ALA A 26 -31.01 -77.41 -81.03
C ALA A 26 -31.03 -78.92 -80.67
N LEU A 27 -30.88 -79.27 -79.38
CA LEU A 27 -31.00 -80.64 -78.89
C LEU A 27 -32.47 -81.08 -78.81
N LYS A 28 -33.36 -80.22 -78.32
CA LYS A 28 -34.81 -80.43 -78.22
C LYS A 28 -35.42 -80.85 -79.56
N GLY A 29 -35.00 -80.23 -80.66
CA GLY A 29 -35.44 -80.58 -82.02
C GLY A 29 -34.96 -81.94 -82.54
N ARG A 30 -34.04 -82.61 -81.83
CA ARG A 30 -33.43 -83.90 -82.21
C ARG A 30 -33.81 -85.06 -81.28
N VAL A 31 -34.48 -84.80 -80.16
CA VAL A 31 -34.89 -85.81 -79.16
C VAL A 31 -36.42 -85.98 -79.10
N ALA A 32 -36.89 -87.12 -78.58
CA ALA A 32 -38.31 -87.44 -78.46
C ALA A 32 -38.65 -88.15 -77.14
N GLY A 33 -39.94 -88.18 -76.78
CA GLY A 33 -40.43 -88.78 -75.53
C GLY A 33 -39.87 -88.10 -74.28
N ARG A 34 -39.60 -88.86 -73.22
CA ARG A 34 -39.10 -88.35 -71.93
C ARG A 34 -37.84 -87.46 -72.07
N ASN A 35 -36.92 -87.80 -72.97
CA ASN A 35 -35.71 -87.00 -73.19
C ASN A 35 -36.02 -85.59 -73.71
N LYS A 36 -37.13 -85.42 -74.43
CA LYS A 36 -37.59 -84.10 -74.89
C LYS A 36 -38.16 -83.30 -73.73
N ASP A 37 -38.93 -83.93 -72.85
CA ASP A 37 -39.50 -83.30 -71.65
C ASP A 37 -38.37 -82.81 -70.71
N ASP A 38 -37.33 -83.63 -70.51
CA ASP A 38 -36.16 -83.26 -69.68
C ASP A 38 -35.38 -82.07 -70.28
N VAL A 39 -35.26 -82.00 -71.63
CA VAL A 39 -34.62 -80.86 -72.31
C VAL A 39 -35.49 -79.60 -72.23
N GLU A 40 -36.82 -79.74 -72.31
CA GLU A 40 -37.76 -78.63 -72.10
C GLU A 40 -37.65 -78.06 -70.68
N GLU A 41 -37.59 -78.93 -69.67
CA GLU A 41 -37.37 -78.51 -68.28
C GLU A 41 -36.01 -77.80 -68.11
N ALA A 42 -34.94 -78.34 -68.72
CA ALA A 42 -33.62 -77.71 -68.68
C ALA A 42 -33.62 -76.30 -69.33
N ILE A 43 -34.35 -76.10 -70.42
CA ILE A 43 -34.52 -74.78 -71.05
C ILE A 43 -35.20 -73.81 -70.08
N LEU A 44 -36.30 -74.23 -69.43
CA LEU A 44 -37.01 -73.42 -68.44
C LEU A 44 -36.10 -73.04 -67.26
N MET A 45 -35.27 -73.97 -66.79
CA MET A 45 -34.30 -73.68 -65.73
C MET A 45 -33.25 -72.67 -66.16
N VAL A 46 -32.73 -72.75 -67.40
CA VAL A 46 -31.77 -71.78 -67.94
C VAL A 46 -32.38 -70.40 -68.10
N GLU A 47 -33.64 -70.31 -68.54
CA GLU A 47 -34.38 -69.04 -68.63
C GLU A 47 -34.61 -68.42 -67.24
N ALA A 48 -35.00 -69.23 -66.26
CA ALA A 48 -35.15 -68.77 -64.88
C ALA A 48 -33.82 -68.25 -64.29
N LEU A 49 -32.70 -68.94 -64.56
CA LEU A 49 -31.37 -68.50 -64.14
C LEU A 49 -30.95 -67.18 -64.80
N ALA A 50 -31.26 -66.98 -66.08
CA ALA A 50 -30.97 -65.73 -66.78
C ALA A 50 -31.73 -64.54 -66.16
N VAL A 51 -33.01 -64.71 -65.84
CA VAL A 51 -33.82 -63.68 -65.16
C VAL A 51 -33.25 -63.35 -63.77
N GLN A 52 -32.90 -64.38 -62.99
CA GLN A 52 -32.31 -64.19 -61.65
C GLN A 52 -30.94 -63.49 -61.71
N LEU A 53 -30.11 -63.81 -62.71
CA LEU A 53 -28.81 -63.19 -62.90
C LEU A 53 -28.95 -61.69 -63.17
N THR A 54 -29.81 -61.30 -64.12
CA THR A 54 -30.08 -59.89 -64.44
C THR A 54 -30.61 -59.13 -63.22
N ARG A 55 -31.53 -59.73 -62.46
CA ARG A 55 -32.07 -59.11 -61.23
C ARG A 55 -30.97 -58.86 -60.19
N ARG A 56 -30.17 -59.87 -59.88
CA ARG A 56 -29.07 -59.75 -58.89
C ARG A 56 -28.02 -58.74 -59.31
N GLU A 57 -27.71 -58.67 -60.59
CA GLU A 57 -26.79 -57.66 -61.11
C GLU A 57 -27.37 -56.25 -60.96
N GLY A 58 -28.67 -56.06 -61.21
CA GLY A 58 -29.38 -54.82 -60.95
C GLY A 58 -29.28 -54.38 -59.48
N GLU A 59 -29.65 -55.28 -58.56
CA GLU A 59 -29.56 -55.06 -57.10
C GLU A 59 -28.12 -54.69 -56.69
N LEU A 60 -27.10 -55.42 -57.20
CA LEU A 60 -25.69 -55.15 -56.92
C LEU A 60 -25.23 -53.78 -57.45
N THR A 61 -25.70 -53.36 -58.63
CA THR A 61 -25.36 -52.03 -59.17
C THR A 61 -25.96 -50.91 -58.35
N GLN A 62 -27.20 -51.08 -57.87
CA GLN A 62 -27.84 -50.12 -56.97
C GLN A 62 -27.12 -50.04 -55.63
N GLU A 63 -26.87 -51.18 -54.98
CA GLU A 63 -26.16 -51.22 -53.69
C GLU A 63 -24.77 -50.57 -53.80
N LYS A 64 -24.05 -50.83 -54.89
CA LYS A 64 -22.75 -50.19 -55.15
C LYS A 64 -22.86 -48.67 -55.26
N ALA A 65 -23.93 -48.15 -55.85
CA ALA A 65 -24.17 -46.70 -55.94
C ALA A 65 -24.48 -46.09 -54.57
N GLU A 66 -25.29 -46.78 -53.76
CA GLU A 66 -25.62 -46.36 -52.39
C GLU A 66 -24.39 -46.39 -51.48
N VAL A 67 -23.57 -47.45 -51.54
CA VAL A 67 -22.30 -47.55 -50.81
C VAL A 67 -21.35 -46.42 -51.21
N LYS A 68 -21.26 -46.10 -52.50
CA LYS A 68 -20.44 -44.96 -52.98
C LYS A 68 -20.95 -43.64 -52.43
N LYS A 69 -22.27 -43.43 -52.36
CA LYS A 69 -22.89 -42.24 -51.78
C LYS A 69 -22.57 -42.14 -50.28
N LEU A 70 -22.72 -43.23 -49.54
CA LEU A 70 -22.41 -43.28 -48.12
C LEU A 70 -20.92 -43.02 -47.84
N ALA A 71 -20.01 -43.60 -48.63
CA ALA A 71 -18.58 -43.35 -48.51
C ALA A 71 -18.23 -41.87 -48.71
N ASN A 72 -18.88 -41.20 -49.67
CA ASN A 72 -18.70 -39.76 -49.87
C ASN A 72 -19.21 -38.94 -48.67
N PHE A 73 -20.38 -39.29 -48.10
CA PHE A 73 -20.88 -38.62 -46.91
C PHE A 73 -19.98 -38.82 -45.69
N LEU A 74 -19.48 -40.04 -45.47
CA LEU A 74 -18.55 -40.32 -44.38
C LEU A 74 -17.24 -39.55 -44.56
N LYS A 75 -16.73 -39.47 -45.79
CA LYS A 75 -15.55 -38.66 -46.10
C LYS A 75 -15.79 -37.18 -45.76
N GLN A 76 -16.88 -36.60 -46.24
CA GLN A 76 -17.23 -35.21 -45.96
C GLN A 76 -17.39 -34.95 -44.45
N ALA A 77 -18.15 -35.78 -43.76
CA ALA A 77 -18.34 -35.67 -42.32
C ALA A 77 -17.02 -35.78 -41.54
N SER A 78 -16.09 -36.63 -41.99
CA SER A 78 -14.76 -36.75 -41.38
C SER A 78 -13.88 -35.52 -41.62
N GLU A 79 -13.96 -34.92 -42.80
CA GLU A 79 -13.23 -33.70 -43.15
C GLU A 79 -13.77 -32.50 -42.36
N ASP A 80 -15.10 -32.37 -42.26
CA ASP A 80 -15.75 -31.33 -41.48
C ASP A 80 -15.44 -31.47 -39.98
N ALA A 81 -15.52 -32.69 -39.42
CA ALA A 81 -15.16 -32.94 -38.04
C ALA A 81 -13.69 -32.61 -37.76
N LYS A 82 -12.77 -32.95 -38.67
CA LYS A 82 -11.36 -32.59 -38.56
C LYS A 82 -11.17 -31.08 -38.55
N LYS A 83 -11.84 -30.37 -39.46
CA LYS A 83 -11.78 -28.91 -39.54
C LYS A 83 -12.23 -28.24 -38.24
N ILE A 84 -13.37 -28.66 -37.69
CA ILE A 84 -13.88 -28.14 -36.41
C ILE A 84 -12.86 -28.37 -35.29
N VAL A 85 -12.29 -29.57 -35.21
CA VAL A 85 -11.27 -29.90 -34.19
C VAL A 85 -10.03 -29.02 -34.34
N ASP A 86 -9.56 -28.79 -35.56
CA ASP A 86 -8.38 -27.96 -35.81
C ASP A 86 -8.64 -26.47 -35.49
N GLU A 87 -9.84 -25.96 -35.80
CA GLU A 87 -10.29 -24.60 -35.45
C GLU A 87 -10.37 -24.39 -33.93
N GLU A 88 -11.04 -25.30 -33.20
CA GLU A 88 -11.14 -25.24 -31.74
C GLU A 88 -9.77 -25.34 -31.06
N ARG A 89 -8.88 -26.19 -31.59
CA ARG A 89 -7.49 -26.29 -31.11
C ARG A 89 -6.72 -25.00 -31.34
N ALA A 90 -6.90 -24.34 -32.48
CA ALA A 90 -6.26 -23.06 -32.76
C ALA A 90 -6.77 -21.97 -31.81
N PHE A 91 -8.09 -21.92 -31.58
CA PHE A 91 -8.70 -20.99 -30.63
C PHE A 91 -8.19 -21.21 -29.20
N ALA A 92 -8.19 -22.46 -28.72
CA ALA A 92 -7.67 -22.79 -27.40
C ALA A 92 -6.19 -22.42 -27.23
N ARG A 93 -5.35 -22.63 -28.26
CA ARG A 93 -3.95 -22.20 -28.24
C ARG A 93 -3.82 -20.69 -28.14
N ALA A 94 -4.60 -19.93 -28.90
CA ALA A 94 -4.57 -18.47 -28.85
C ALA A 94 -4.98 -17.95 -27.46
N GLU A 95 -6.01 -18.53 -26.85
CA GLU A 95 -6.46 -18.12 -25.50
C GLU A 95 -5.41 -18.47 -24.43
N ILE A 96 -4.76 -19.63 -24.54
CA ILE A 96 -3.65 -20.01 -23.65
C ILE A 96 -2.48 -19.03 -23.77
N GLU A 97 -2.06 -18.68 -24.99
CA GLU A 97 -0.96 -17.73 -25.19
C GLU A 97 -1.32 -16.34 -24.66
N LYS A 98 -2.54 -15.86 -24.91
CA LYS A 98 -3.03 -14.59 -24.34
C LYS A 98 -3.02 -14.60 -22.81
N ALA A 99 -3.42 -15.71 -22.18
CA ALA A 99 -3.35 -15.87 -20.73
C ALA A 99 -1.90 -15.87 -20.22
N ARG A 100 -0.98 -16.56 -20.93
CA ARG A 100 0.47 -16.56 -20.63
C ARG A 100 1.07 -15.16 -20.72
N GLU A 101 0.75 -14.40 -21.77
CA GLU A 101 1.19 -13.02 -21.92
C GLU A 101 0.68 -12.13 -20.78
N ALA A 102 -0.56 -12.34 -20.33
CA ALA A 102 -1.10 -11.61 -19.19
C ALA A 102 -0.37 -11.95 -17.87
N VAL A 103 -0.08 -13.23 -17.65
CA VAL A 103 0.71 -13.68 -16.49
C VAL A 103 2.12 -13.07 -16.54
N GLN A 104 2.80 -13.13 -17.69
CA GLN A 104 4.14 -12.56 -17.83
C GLN A 104 4.15 -11.06 -17.51
N ARG A 105 3.18 -10.28 -18.00
CA ARG A 105 3.08 -8.85 -17.67
C ARG A 105 2.90 -8.60 -16.17
N VAL A 106 2.13 -9.45 -15.49
CA VAL A 106 1.93 -9.34 -14.04
C VAL A 106 3.21 -9.70 -13.30
N GLU A 107 3.90 -10.77 -13.71
CA GLU A 107 5.19 -11.18 -13.14
C GLU A 107 6.24 -10.07 -13.29
N ASP A 108 6.34 -9.47 -14.48
CA ASP A 108 7.25 -8.36 -14.75
C ASP A 108 6.93 -7.15 -13.86
N ALA A 109 5.65 -6.78 -13.75
CA ALA A 109 5.20 -5.67 -12.90
C ALA A 109 5.49 -5.92 -11.41
N ILE A 110 5.30 -7.15 -10.92
CA ILE A 110 5.64 -7.54 -9.54
C ILE A 110 7.15 -7.42 -9.33
N HIS A 111 7.95 -7.94 -10.26
CA HIS A 111 9.40 -7.88 -10.15
C HIS A 111 9.93 -6.44 -10.17
N GLU A 112 9.37 -5.56 -11.01
CA GLU A 112 9.69 -4.14 -11.01
C GLU A 112 9.31 -3.46 -9.69
N TYR A 113 8.11 -3.73 -9.17
CA TYR A 113 7.66 -3.20 -7.89
C TYR A 113 8.57 -3.65 -6.74
N GLU A 114 8.95 -4.92 -6.67
CA GLU A 114 9.89 -5.44 -5.68
C GLU A 114 11.25 -4.73 -5.74
N LYS A 115 11.76 -4.49 -6.96
CA LYS A 115 13.03 -3.78 -7.15
C LYS A 115 12.94 -2.33 -6.69
N MET A 116 11.85 -1.63 -7.03
CA MET A 116 11.60 -0.26 -6.57
C MET A 116 11.44 -0.19 -5.06
N SER A 117 10.69 -1.10 -4.46
CA SER A 117 10.48 -1.18 -3.01
C SER A 117 11.81 -1.39 -2.25
N LYS A 118 12.66 -2.32 -2.72
CA LYS A 118 13.99 -2.54 -2.15
C LYS A 118 14.89 -1.30 -2.27
N ALA A 119 14.81 -0.57 -3.38
CA ALA A 119 15.58 0.66 -3.58
C ALA A 119 15.11 1.79 -2.66
N SER A 120 13.79 2.00 -2.56
CA SER A 120 13.17 3.00 -1.67
C SER A 120 13.51 2.72 -0.21
N GLY A 121 13.29 1.50 0.26
CA GLY A 121 13.57 1.17 1.66
C GLY A 121 15.05 1.31 2.04
N LYS A 122 15.97 1.10 1.09
CA LYS A 122 17.39 1.37 1.30
C LYS A 122 17.68 2.87 1.39
N GLN A 123 17.08 3.68 0.52
CA GLN A 123 17.22 5.13 0.56
C GLN A 123 16.65 5.69 1.88
N ASP A 124 15.47 5.24 2.30
CA ASP A 124 14.83 5.69 3.55
C ASP A 124 15.71 5.40 4.78
N LEU A 125 16.33 4.21 4.82
CA LEU A 125 17.26 3.85 5.89
C LEU A 125 18.52 4.74 5.88
N ASP A 126 19.07 5.01 4.71
CA ASP A 126 20.26 5.86 4.55
C ASP A 126 19.97 7.33 4.94
N GLU A 127 18.78 7.85 4.60
CA GLU A 127 18.31 9.18 5.02
C GLU A 127 18.12 9.25 6.53
N LEU A 128 17.45 8.25 7.12
CA LEU A 128 17.28 8.17 8.58
C LEU A 128 18.63 8.10 9.31
N MET A 129 19.61 7.35 8.77
CA MET A 129 20.95 7.32 9.34
C MET A 129 21.63 8.70 9.33
N LYS A 130 21.48 9.48 8.25
CA LYS A 130 22.01 10.86 8.17
C LYS A 130 21.33 11.77 9.17
N GLU A 131 20.00 11.72 9.28
CA GLU A 131 19.24 12.53 10.25
C GLU A 131 19.64 12.20 11.70
N VAL A 132 19.78 10.92 12.03
CA VAL A 132 20.24 10.49 13.36
C VAL A 132 21.65 10.99 13.66
N GLN A 133 22.55 10.96 12.67
CA GLN A 133 23.90 11.49 12.83
C GLN A 133 23.89 13.01 13.04
N GLU A 134 23.09 13.76 12.29
CA GLU A 134 23.00 15.21 12.44
C GLU A 134 22.36 15.62 13.77
N ALA A 135 21.29 14.95 14.19
CA ALA A 135 20.67 15.16 15.50
C ALA A 135 21.67 14.93 16.65
N ARG A 136 22.53 13.91 16.53
CA ARG A 136 23.62 13.67 17.49
C ARG A 136 24.64 14.80 17.47
N ARG A 137 25.05 15.28 16.29
CA ARG A 137 25.98 16.41 16.14
C ARG A 137 25.43 17.68 16.79
N ILE A 138 24.19 18.05 16.48
CA ILE A 138 23.49 19.21 17.06
C ILE A 138 23.46 19.08 18.59
N LYS A 139 23.05 17.93 19.12
CA LYS A 139 23.01 17.70 20.57
C LYS A 139 24.38 17.91 21.22
N MET A 140 25.44 17.35 20.62
CA MET A 140 26.81 17.50 21.10
C MET A 140 27.33 18.93 21.06
N LEU A 141 26.84 19.77 20.15
CA LEU A 141 27.25 21.17 20.05
C LEU A 141 26.55 22.05 21.10
N HIS A 142 25.24 21.84 21.31
CA HIS A 142 24.42 22.72 22.15
C HIS A 142 24.48 22.36 23.64
N GLN A 143 24.67 21.08 23.98
CA GLN A 143 24.68 20.65 25.39
C GLN A 143 25.89 21.21 26.18
N PRO A 144 27.13 21.21 25.67
CA PRO A 144 28.27 21.86 26.33
C PRO A 144 28.14 23.38 26.41
N SER A 145 27.61 24.02 25.35
CA SER A 145 27.39 25.47 25.34
C SER A 145 26.43 25.90 26.47
N ARG A 146 25.32 25.18 26.62
CA ARG A 146 24.34 25.50 27.67
C ARG A 146 24.90 25.30 29.09
N VAL A 147 25.77 24.31 29.28
CA VAL A 147 26.46 24.10 30.57
C VAL A 147 27.42 25.25 30.84
N MET A 148 28.20 25.67 29.84
CA MET A 148 29.14 26.80 29.95
C MET A 148 28.42 28.11 30.30
N ASP A 149 27.30 28.42 29.65
CA ASP A 149 26.52 29.63 29.93
C ASP A 149 26.02 29.65 31.39
N MET A 150 25.52 28.51 31.87
CA MET A 150 25.07 28.37 33.27
C MET A 150 26.22 28.51 34.27
N GLU A 151 27.41 28.01 33.94
CA GLU A 151 28.61 28.16 34.77
C GLU A 151 29.04 29.62 34.88
N HIS A 152 28.99 30.38 33.78
CA HIS A 152 29.29 31.80 33.78
C HIS A 152 28.27 32.62 34.61
N GLU A 153 26.97 32.35 34.46
CA GLU A 153 25.93 32.98 35.28
C GLU A 153 26.12 32.69 36.77
N LEU A 154 26.37 31.43 37.14
CA LEU A 154 26.63 31.06 38.53
C LEU A 154 27.85 31.79 39.10
N GLN A 155 28.91 31.93 38.31
CA GLN A 155 30.12 32.65 38.74
C GLN A 155 29.85 34.15 38.95
N ALA A 156 29.06 34.77 38.08
CA ALA A 156 28.64 36.16 38.23
C ALA A 156 27.80 36.37 39.49
N LEU A 157 26.83 35.48 39.74
CA LEU A 157 25.98 35.53 40.94
C LEU A 157 26.79 35.36 42.23
N ARG A 158 27.76 34.44 42.25
CA ARG A 158 28.68 34.28 43.39
C ARG A 158 29.49 35.53 43.66
N THR A 159 29.97 36.19 42.60
CA THR A 159 30.73 37.44 42.71
C THR A 159 29.87 38.56 43.31
N GLN A 160 28.66 38.75 42.78
CA GLN A 160 27.71 39.73 43.32
C GLN A 160 27.31 39.43 44.77
N LEU A 161 27.12 38.16 45.11
CA LEU A 161 26.81 37.75 46.47
C LEU A 161 27.96 38.11 47.42
N ALA A 162 29.21 37.81 47.03
CA ALA A 162 30.39 38.15 47.83
C ALA A 162 30.51 39.67 48.05
N GLU A 163 30.27 40.48 47.00
CA GLU A 163 30.23 41.93 47.10
C GLU A 163 29.13 42.43 48.03
N LYS A 164 27.89 41.94 47.86
CA LYS A 164 26.76 42.31 48.73
C LYS A 164 27.00 41.90 50.18
N SER A 165 27.57 40.72 50.41
CA SER A 165 27.96 40.27 51.75
C SER A 165 29.02 41.18 52.37
N LYS A 166 30.01 41.65 51.59
CA LYS A 166 31.01 42.62 52.06
C LYS A 166 30.36 43.96 52.45
N HIS A 167 29.47 44.49 51.62
CA HIS A 167 28.73 45.73 51.92
C HIS A 167 27.82 45.56 53.14
N SER A 168 27.12 44.43 53.25
CA SER A 168 26.28 44.11 54.40
C SER A 168 27.09 44.05 55.69
N ALA A 169 28.26 43.40 55.67
CA ALA A 169 29.15 43.35 56.83
C ALA A 169 29.72 44.74 57.19
N GLN A 170 29.97 45.61 56.21
CA GLN A 170 30.38 47.01 56.44
C GLN A 170 29.25 47.81 57.09
N LEU A 171 28.03 47.76 56.54
CA LEU A 171 26.86 48.41 57.12
C LEU A 171 26.56 47.93 58.54
N GLN A 172 26.68 46.63 58.80
CA GLN A 172 26.54 46.08 60.15
C GLN A 172 27.57 46.67 61.14
N LYS A 173 28.82 46.87 60.69
CA LYS A 173 29.86 47.54 61.50
C LYS A 173 29.51 49.01 61.76
N GLU A 174 29.08 49.75 60.75
CA GLU A 174 28.67 51.15 60.87
C GLU A 174 27.46 51.31 61.80
N LEU A 175 26.42 50.48 61.64
CA LEU A 175 25.26 50.46 62.53
C LEU A 175 25.63 50.15 63.98
N ALA A 176 26.60 49.25 64.22
CA ALA A 176 27.11 48.98 65.55
C ALA A 176 27.91 50.14 66.15
N ILE A 177 28.47 51.03 65.31
CA ILE A 177 29.14 52.27 65.76
C ILE A 177 28.08 53.32 66.12
N CYS A 178 27.10 53.59 65.26
CA CYS A 178 26.02 54.56 65.53
C CYS A 178 25.22 54.20 66.80
N LYS A 179 24.87 52.92 66.98
CA LYS A 179 24.15 52.45 68.19
C LYS A 179 24.92 52.61 69.49
N ARG A 180 26.26 52.77 69.44
CA ARG A 180 27.08 53.07 70.63
C ARG A 180 27.13 54.57 70.91
N ALA A 181 27.08 55.42 69.88
CA ALA A 181 27.11 56.88 70.01
C ALA A 181 25.78 57.48 70.52
N GLU A 182 24.63 56.89 70.20
CA GLU A 182 23.31 57.37 70.67
C GLU A 182 23.02 57.09 72.15
N LYS A 183 23.83 56.28 72.84
CA LYS A 183 23.62 55.96 74.26
C LYS A 183 24.17 57.01 75.24
N ASP A 184 24.91 58.02 74.77
CA ASP A 184 25.65 58.98 75.62
C ASP A 184 24.96 60.34 75.85
N VAL A 185 23.70 60.52 75.45
CA VAL A 185 22.93 61.74 75.77
C VAL A 185 21.68 61.35 76.57
N HIS A 186 21.72 61.51 77.90
CA HIS A 186 20.53 61.41 78.73
C HIS A 186 19.63 62.64 78.49
N LEU A 187 18.65 62.49 77.59
CA LEU A 187 17.56 63.45 77.42
C LEU A 187 16.62 63.37 78.63
N LEU A 188 16.58 64.42 79.45
CA LEU A 188 15.71 64.51 80.63
C LEU A 188 14.28 64.94 80.28
N TYR A 189 14.09 65.60 79.13
CA TYR A 189 12.79 66.05 78.66
C TYR A 189 12.65 65.76 77.16
N GLU A 190 11.42 65.50 76.72
CA GLU A 190 11.04 65.31 75.31
C GLU A 190 9.92 66.29 74.96
N ILE A 191 9.82 66.70 73.68
CA ILE A 191 8.72 67.52 73.19
C ILE A 191 7.67 66.58 72.63
N ASP A 192 6.47 66.62 73.19
CA ASP A 192 5.32 65.83 72.76
C ASP A 192 4.26 66.72 72.08
N GLY A 193 3.61 66.18 71.06
CA GLY A 193 2.57 66.84 70.28
C GLY A 193 2.84 66.86 68.78
N THR A 194 1.77 66.95 67.99
CA THR A 194 1.83 66.94 66.53
C THR A 194 2.40 68.26 65.99
N GLU A 195 3.44 68.20 65.16
CA GLU A 195 4.10 69.36 64.54
C GLU A 195 3.31 69.95 63.36
N SER A 196 2.05 70.33 63.61
CA SER A 196 1.15 70.94 62.61
C SER A 196 0.52 72.25 63.10
N LEU A 197 0.28 73.19 62.17
CA LEU A 197 -0.32 74.48 62.48
C LEU A 197 -1.73 74.30 63.08
N GLY A 198 -1.96 74.86 64.27
CA GLY A 198 -3.21 74.69 65.02
C GLY A 198 -3.15 73.63 66.13
N SER A 199 -2.07 72.86 66.24
CA SER A 199 -1.80 71.92 67.35
C SER A 199 -1.03 72.60 68.49
N CYS A 200 -1.00 71.95 69.66
CA CYS A 200 -0.24 72.40 70.83
C CYS A 200 0.92 71.44 71.10
N LEU A 201 2.13 71.98 71.19
CA LEU A 201 3.34 71.26 71.62
C LEU A 201 3.54 71.45 73.12
N ARG A 202 3.91 70.39 73.83
CA ARG A 202 4.16 70.41 75.28
C ARG A 202 5.50 69.75 75.59
N ILE A 203 6.19 70.26 76.60
CA ILE A 203 7.41 69.63 77.12
C ILE A 203 6.99 68.57 78.14
N TYR A 204 7.49 67.35 77.99
CA TYR A 204 7.18 66.22 78.84
C TYR A 204 8.44 65.75 79.58
N PRO A 205 8.45 65.70 80.93
CA PRO A 205 9.57 65.15 81.69
C PRO A 205 9.68 63.63 81.53
N LEU A 206 10.89 63.14 81.29
CA LEU A 206 11.21 61.72 81.43
C LEU A 206 11.44 61.40 82.92
N LYS A 207 11.40 60.11 83.28
CA LYS A 207 11.14 59.57 84.64
C LYS A 207 11.93 60.15 85.84
N ASP A 208 13.03 60.88 85.64
CA ASP A 208 13.88 61.47 86.70
C ASP A 208 14.10 62.99 86.56
N ALA A 209 13.22 63.71 85.85
CA ALA A 209 13.40 65.13 85.54
C ALA A 209 12.69 66.09 86.55
N PRO A 210 13.30 67.24 86.92
CA PRO A 210 12.68 68.27 87.77
C PRO A 210 11.30 68.76 87.29
N ASP A 211 10.47 69.23 88.22
CA ASP A 211 9.14 69.77 87.88
C ASP A 211 9.26 71.02 87.00
N LEU A 212 8.36 71.16 86.03
CA LEU A 212 8.39 72.24 85.04
C LEU A 212 8.12 73.61 85.68
N SER A 213 7.49 73.65 86.86
CA SER A 213 7.23 74.87 87.63
C SER A 213 8.51 75.53 88.15
N ASP A 214 9.57 74.74 88.40
CA ASP A 214 10.88 75.20 88.84
C ASP A 214 11.80 75.58 87.66
N CYS A 215 11.32 75.41 86.42
CA CYS A 215 12.12 75.59 85.21
C CYS A 215 11.80 76.91 84.50
N ALA A 216 12.84 77.63 84.06
CA ALA A 216 12.71 78.74 83.14
C ALA A 216 12.58 78.21 81.70
N ILE A 217 11.35 78.19 81.17
CA ILE A 217 11.06 77.66 79.83
C ILE A 217 10.99 78.82 78.82
N GLN A 218 11.70 78.68 77.69
CA GLN A 218 11.67 79.64 76.60
C GLN A 218 11.52 78.94 75.25
N TRP A 219 10.50 79.33 74.49
CA TRP A 219 10.29 78.83 73.14
C TRP A 219 11.06 79.66 72.12
N TYR A 220 11.55 78.96 71.09
CA TYR A 220 12.23 79.56 69.96
C TYR A 220 11.67 79.02 68.66
N ARG A 221 11.62 79.88 67.64
CA ARG A 221 11.40 79.45 66.26
C ARG A 221 12.70 79.47 65.47
N SER A 222 12.84 78.51 64.58
CA SER A 222 13.92 78.48 63.60
C SER A 222 13.55 79.38 62.43
N THR A 223 14.38 80.37 62.12
CA THR A 223 14.24 81.16 60.88
C THR A 223 14.92 80.45 59.72
N PRO A 224 14.25 80.30 58.56
CA PRO A 224 14.88 79.70 57.38
C PRO A 224 16.10 80.52 56.95
N GLY A 225 17.27 79.87 56.81
CA GLY A 225 18.48 80.51 56.28
C GLY A 225 19.40 81.23 57.28
N ARG A 226 19.08 81.23 58.58
CA ARG A 226 20.00 81.71 59.64
C ARG A 226 20.13 80.65 60.74
N ALA A 227 21.36 80.33 61.15
CA ALA A 227 21.60 79.38 62.26
C ALA A 227 21.19 79.92 63.65
N LYS A 228 20.65 81.14 63.74
CA LYS A 228 20.19 81.75 64.99
C LYS A 228 18.70 81.48 65.18
N LYS A 229 18.34 80.89 66.32
CA LYS A 229 16.96 80.70 66.76
C LYS A 229 16.40 82.03 67.28
N GLU A 230 15.20 82.40 66.88
CA GLU A 230 14.52 83.61 67.36
C GLU A 230 13.65 83.29 68.57
N ILE A 231 13.77 84.10 69.62
CA ILE A 231 12.93 84.01 70.83
C ILE A 231 11.48 84.31 70.44
N ILE A 232 10.58 83.40 70.77
CA ILE A 232 9.15 83.70 70.76
C ILE A 232 8.85 84.38 72.11
N SER A 233 8.76 85.70 72.10
CA SER A 233 8.40 86.46 73.30
C SER A 233 6.99 86.06 73.74
N GLY A 234 6.90 85.52 74.96
CA GLY A 234 5.67 85.03 75.60
C GLY A 234 5.51 85.59 77.00
#